data_AF-A0A924C5X1-F1
#
_entry.id   AF-A0A924C5X1-F1
#
_cell.length_a   1.000
_cell.length_b   1.000
_cell.length_c   1.000
_cell.angle_alpha   90.00
_cell.angle_beta   90.00
_cell.angle_gamma   90.00
#
_symmetry.space_group_name_H-M   'P 1'
#
loop_
_entity.id
_entity.type
_entity.pdbx_description
1 polymer ?
#
loop_
_entity_poly.entity_id
_entity_poly.type
_entity_poly.pdbx_seq_one_letter_code
_entity_poly.pdbx_strand_id
1 'polypeptide(L)'
;DDDAVTALMALLPLAAIVTPNTPELAALTGVEIEDEGDALLAAQELIGLGACAVLAKGGHLDGDEVVDWLVTRNGHTRFASPRIASRHTHGTGCTLASAIAVGLGRGETLVDAVAAARAYVAGAIAHAPGFGAGHGPLGHTWTLRDGG
;
A
#
# COMPACT_ATOMS: atom_id res chain seq x y z
N ASP A 1 -21.03 2.65 7.26
CA ASP A 1 -19.64 3.13 7.22
C ASP A 1 -18.98 3.18 8.59
N ASP A 2 -19.61 3.71 9.65
CA ASP A 2 -19.03 3.67 11.01
C ASP A 2 -18.75 2.27 11.58
N ASP A 3 -19.62 1.29 11.30
CA ASP A 3 -19.44 -0.09 11.77
C ASP A 3 -18.19 -0.75 11.15
N ALA A 4 -17.88 -0.43 9.89
CA ALA A 4 -16.73 -0.99 9.19
C ALA A 4 -15.42 -0.40 9.71
N VAL A 5 -15.40 0.92 9.95
CA VAL A 5 -14.26 1.61 10.58
C VAL A 5 -14.04 1.06 11.99
N THR A 6 -15.10 0.92 12.79
CA THR A 6 -15.01 0.38 14.15
C THR A 6 -14.46 -1.05 14.16
N ALA A 7 -14.94 -1.91 13.26
CA ALA A 7 -14.42 -3.28 13.12
C ALA A 7 -12.94 -3.29 12.71
N LEU A 8 -12.52 -2.41 11.79
CA LEU A 8 -11.13 -2.30 11.36
C LEU A 8 -10.23 -1.78 12.48
N MET A 9 -10.70 -0.81 13.27
CA MET A 9 -10.00 -0.30 14.45
C MET A 9 -9.74 -1.40 15.48
N ALA A 10 -10.69 -2.31 15.68
CA ALA A 10 -10.50 -3.46 16.57
C ALA A 10 -9.44 -4.46 16.06
N LEU A 11 -9.15 -4.49 14.76
CA LEU A 11 -8.15 -5.36 14.14
C LEU A 11 -6.74 -4.75 14.11
N LEU A 12 -6.60 -3.43 14.25
CA LEU A 12 -5.29 -2.75 14.18
C LEU A 12 -4.22 -3.35 15.09
N PRO A 13 -4.50 -3.70 16.37
CA PRO A 13 -3.48 -4.24 17.26
C PRO A 13 -3.06 -5.68 16.91
N LEU A 14 -3.84 -6.37 16.06
CA LEU A 14 -3.59 -7.75 15.65
C LEU A 14 -2.85 -7.83 14.32
N ALA A 15 -2.91 -6.76 13.52
CA ALA A 15 -2.29 -6.73 12.20
C ALA A 15 -0.79 -6.42 12.29
N ALA A 16 0.04 -7.27 11.67
CA ALA A 16 1.47 -6.99 11.53
C ALA A 16 1.74 -5.71 10.72
N ILE A 17 0.85 -5.40 9.77
CA ILE A 17 0.86 -4.21 8.94
C ILE A 17 -0.56 -3.91 8.44
N VAL A 18 -0.93 -2.64 8.39
CA VAL A 18 -2.11 -2.15 7.66
C VAL A 18 -1.68 -1.30 6.48
N THR A 19 -2.42 -1.36 5.37
CA THR A 19 -2.02 -0.74 4.10
C THR A 19 -3.07 0.23 3.54
N PRO A 20 -3.50 1.26 4.28
CA PRO A 20 -4.56 2.17 3.83
C PRO A 20 -4.10 3.03 2.64
N ASN A 21 -5.00 3.30 1.70
CA ASN A 21 -4.80 4.40 0.74
C ASN A 21 -5.14 5.76 1.38
N THR A 22 -4.88 6.87 0.67
CA THR A 22 -5.17 8.21 1.18
C THR A 22 -6.60 8.40 1.69
N PRO A 23 -7.68 8.06 0.93
CA PRO A 23 -9.05 8.16 1.46
C PRO A 23 -9.32 7.30 2.70
N GLU A 24 -8.84 6.05 2.73
CA GLU A 24 -8.99 5.15 3.87
C GLU A 24 -8.25 5.67 5.10
N LEU A 25 -7.04 6.22 4.92
CA LEU A 25 -6.23 6.77 6.00
C LEU A 25 -6.88 8.01 6.60
N ALA A 26 -7.43 8.90 5.77
CA ALA A 26 -8.18 10.07 6.22
C ALA A 26 -9.43 9.64 7.02
N ALA A 27 -10.18 8.64 6.54
CA ALA A 27 -11.34 8.12 7.25
C ALA A 27 -11.00 7.48 8.60
N LEU A 28 -9.85 6.80 8.71
CA LEU A 28 -9.41 6.14 9.94
C LEU A 28 -8.87 7.10 11.00
N THR A 29 -8.29 8.22 10.57
CA THR A 29 -7.58 9.15 11.46
C THR A 29 -8.35 10.45 11.70
N GLY A 30 -9.31 10.78 10.84
CA GLY A 30 -9.98 12.08 10.82
C GLY A 30 -9.09 13.22 10.32
N VAL A 31 -7.89 12.92 9.83
CA VAL A 31 -6.92 13.89 9.30
C VAL A 31 -7.19 14.11 7.81
N GLU A 32 -7.25 15.37 7.40
CA GLU A 32 -7.28 15.75 5.98
C GLU A 32 -5.88 15.56 5.37
N ILE A 33 -5.80 14.97 4.18
CA ILE A 33 -4.53 14.60 3.55
C ILE A 33 -4.46 15.21 2.16
N GLU A 34 -3.67 16.28 2.02
CA GLU A 34 -3.44 16.97 0.75
C GLU A 34 -2.11 16.57 0.11
N ASP A 35 -1.10 16.22 0.93
CA ASP A 35 0.23 15.87 0.47
C ASP A 35 0.88 14.66 1.18
N GLU A 36 2.12 14.34 0.80
CA GLU A 36 2.86 13.22 1.38
C GLU A 36 3.24 13.44 2.86
N GLY A 37 3.33 14.70 3.29
CA GLY A 37 3.62 15.08 4.67
C GLY A 37 2.43 14.81 5.57
N ASP A 38 1.23 15.20 5.12
CA ASP A 38 -0.03 14.88 5.81
C ASP A 38 -0.23 13.38 5.92
N ALA A 39 0.08 12.63 4.84
CA ALA A 39 -0.01 11.17 4.85
C ALA A 39 0.93 10.53 5.88
N LEU A 40 2.14 11.09 6.06
CA LEU A 40 3.07 10.64 7.11
C LEU A 40 2.51 10.92 8.50
N LEU A 41 1.96 12.11 8.75
CA LEU A 41 1.37 12.49 10.03
C LEU A 41 0.18 11.58 10.37
N ALA A 42 -0.76 11.40 9.44
CA ALA A 42 -1.90 10.52 9.62
C ALA A 42 -1.48 9.06 9.89
N ALA A 43 -0.43 8.58 9.22
CA ALA A 43 0.11 7.24 9.48
C ALA A 43 0.72 7.12 10.90
N GLN A 44 1.38 8.17 11.40
CA GLN A 44 1.90 8.21 12.77
C GLN A 44 0.77 8.21 13.81
N GLU A 45 -0.32 8.92 13.56
CA GLU A 45 -1.52 8.87 14.41
C GLU A 45 -2.07 7.44 14.49
N LEU A 46 -2.15 6.74 13.36
CA LEU A 46 -2.65 5.36 13.33
C LEU A 46 -1.73 4.37 14.08
N ILE A 47 -0.42 4.63 14.15
CA ILE A 47 0.50 3.91 15.05
C ILE A 47 0.17 4.21 16.52
N GLY A 48 -0.12 5.46 16.85
CA GLY A 48 -0.57 5.88 18.19
C GLY A 48 -1.87 5.20 18.63
N LEU A 49 -2.77 4.93 17.68
CA LEU A 49 -4.03 4.21 17.89
C LEU A 49 -3.87 2.69 18.03
N GLY A 50 -2.64 2.17 17.90
CA GLY A 50 -2.32 0.77 18.23
C GLY A 50 -1.87 -0.09 17.06
N ALA A 51 -1.79 0.45 15.84
CA ALA A 51 -1.24 -0.31 14.71
C ALA A 51 0.24 -0.65 14.95
N CYS A 52 0.65 -1.87 14.58
CA CYS A 52 2.06 -2.28 14.65
C CYS A 52 2.91 -1.60 13.57
N ALA A 53 2.38 -1.55 12.35
CA ALA A 53 2.97 -0.86 11.21
C ALA A 53 1.89 -0.38 10.25
N VAL A 54 2.15 0.72 9.55
CA VAL A 54 1.24 1.34 8.59
C VAL A 54 1.99 1.60 7.29
N LEU A 55 1.50 1.09 6.17
CA LEU A 55 1.91 1.51 4.83
C LEU A 55 0.85 2.44 4.25
N ALA A 56 1.05 3.75 4.43
CA ALA A 56 0.20 4.78 3.86
C ALA A 56 0.51 4.93 2.37
N LYS A 57 -0.44 4.54 1.52
CA LYS A 57 -0.24 4.56 0.07
C LYS A 57 -0.68 5.90 -0.54
N GLY A 58 0.25 6.61 -1.17
CA GLY A 58 -0.01 7.94 -1.75
C GLY A 58 -0.50 7.91 -3.21
N GLY A 59 -0.93 6.76 -3.72
CA GLY A 59 -1.39 6.64 -5.12
C GLY A 59 -2.53 7.58 -5.54
N HIS A 60 -3.27 8.15 -4.57
CA HIS A 60 -4.35 9.12 -4.79
C HIS A 60 -3.91 10.59 -4.68
N LEU A 61 -2.68 10.86 -4.26
CA LEU A 61 -2.10 12.21 -4.25
C LEU A 61 -1.70 12.60 -5.67
N ASP A 62 -1.71 13.90 -5.97
CA ASP A 62 -1.28 14.43 -7.26
C ASP A 62 0.26 14.44 -7.40
N GLY A 63 0.73 14.55 -8.64
CA GLY A 63 2.16 14.68 -8.97
C GLY A 63 2.73 13.51 -9.80
N ASP A 64 3.97 13.71 -10.25
CA ASP A 64 4.66 12.79 -11.16
C ASP A 64 5.21 11.52 -10.46
N GLU A 65 5.26 11.54 -9.13
CA GLU A 65 5.64 10.39 -8.31
C GLU A 65 4.45 9.85 -7.51
N VAL A 66 4.53 8.57 -7.17
CA VAL A 66 3.70 7.92 -6.15
C VAL A 66 4.60 7.66 -4.95
N VAL A 67 4.23 8.23 -3.82
CA VAL A 67 4.98 8.10 -2.57
C VAL A 67 4.17 7.32 -1.56
N ASP A 68 4.76 6.27 -1.01
CA ASP A 68 4.20 5.51 0.09
C ASP A 68 5.10 5.65 1.33
N TRP A 69 4.49 5.78 2.51
CA TRP A 69 5.19 5.82 3.79
C TRP A 69 4.96 4.52 4.54
N LEU A 70 6.05 3.80 4.85
CA LEU A 70 6.01 2.75 5.86
C LEU A 70 6.37 3.36 7.21
N VAL A 71 5.45 3.28 8.17
CA VAL A 71 5.61 3.86 9.51
C VAL A 71 5.50 2.75 10.55
N THR A 72 6.39 2.79 11.53
CA THR A 72 6.42 1.91 12.71
C THR A 72 6.72 2.75 13.95
N ARG A 73 6.64 2.16 15.14
CA ARG A 73 7.08 2.82 16.39
C ARG A 73 8.57 3.20 16.39
N ASN A 74 9.39 2.57 15.55
CA ASN A 74 10.84 2.77 15.52
C ASN A 74 11.28 3.81 14.47
N GLY A 75 10.34 4.33 13.66
CA GLY A 75 10.64 5.26 12.59
C GLY A 75 9.83 4.98 11.33
N HIS A 76 10.19 5.68 10.26
CA HIS A 76 9.50 5.63 8.98
C HIS A 76 10.46 5.45 7.80
N THR A 77 9.97 4.93 6.69
CA THR A 77 10.71 4.74 5.44
C THR A 77 9.87 5.27 4.28
N ARG A 78 10.49 6.14 3.46
CA ARG A 78 9.88 6.70 2.26
C ARG A 78 10.11 5.76 1.09
N PHE A 79 9.05 5.43 0.36
CA PHE A 79 9.15 4.71 -0.91
C PHE A 79 8.57 5.57 -2.02
N ALA A 80 9.39 5.95 -3.00
CA ALA A 80 8.96 6.72 -4.15
C ALA A 80 9.13 5.92 -5.44
N SER A 81 8.26 6.18 -6.42
CA SER A 81 8.33 5.61 -7.76
C SER A 81 7.63 6.52 -8.75
N PRO A 82 8.07 6.57 -10.02
CA PRO A 82 7.36 7.32 -11.06
C PRO A 82 5.90 6.85 -11.18
N ARG A 83 4.99 7.79 -11.40
CA ARG A 83 3.58 7.47 -11.66
C ARG A 83 3.46 6.81 -13.03
N ILE A 84 2.95 5.59 -13.05
CA ILE A 84 2.67 4.88 -14.29
C ILE A 84 1.24 5.23 -14.74
N ALA A 85 1.12 5.89 -15.90
CA ALA A 85 -0.18 6.16 -16.49
C ALA A 85 -0.86 4.85 -16.91
N SER A 86 -1.82 4.38 -16.12
CA SER A 86 -2.55 3.14 -16.39
C SER A 86 -4.01 3.28 -15.98
N ARG A 87 -4.91 2.73 -16.81
CA ARG A 87 -6.34 2.57 -16.51
C ARG A 87 -6.63 1.38 -15.58
N HIS A 88 -5.62 0.54 -15.34
CA HIS A 88 -5.72 -0.72 -14.59
C HIS A 88 -5.18 -0.53 -13.16
N THR A 89 -5.81 0.37 -12.39
CA THR A 89 -5.46 0.60 -10.98
C THR A 89 -6.29 -0.25 -10.01
N HIS A 90 -7.37 -0.88 -10.50
CA HIS A 90 -8.20 -1.80 -9.73
C HIS A 90 -7.44 -3.09 -9.39
N GLY A 91 -7.50 -3.52 -8.13
CA GLY A 91 -6.83 -4.75 -7.64
C GLY A 91 -5.36 -4.58 -7.25
N THR A 92 -4.76 -3.39 -7.45
CA THR A 92 -3.35 -3.12 -7.08
C THR A 92 -3.15 -3.23 -5.58
N GLY A 93 -4.11 -2.74 -4.79
CA GLY A 93 -4.10 -2.83 -3.33
C GLY A 93 -4.09 -4.27 -2.80
N CYS A 94 -4.97 -5.14 -3.30
CA CYS A 94 -5.02 -6.54 -2.87
C CYS A 94 -3.74 -7.29 -3.26
N THR A 95 -3.21 -6.99 -4.45
CA THR A 95 -1.95 -7.57 -4.94
C THR A 95 -0.77 -7.14 -4.07
N LEU A 96 -0.69 -5.86 -3.73
CA LEU A 96 0.33 -5.31 -2.84
C LEU A 96 0.27 -5.98 -1.46
N ALA A 97 -0.90 -5.98 -0.82
CA ALA A 97 -1.08 -6.58 0.51
C ALA A 97 -0.74 -8.08 0.52
N SER A 98 -1.14 -8.81 -0.52
CA SER A 98 -0.84 -10.23 -0.67
C SER A 98 0.66 -10.47 -0.86
N ALA A 99 1.34 -9.66 -1.67
CA ALA A 99 2.79 -9.76 -1.87
C ALA A 99 3.57 -9.46 -0.57
N ILE A 100 3.14 -8.45 0.21
CA ILE A 100 3.73 -8.16 1.53
C ILE A 100 3.54 -9.36 2.47
N ALA A 101 2.33 -9.91 2.55
CA ALA A 101 2.03 -11.06 3.39
C ALA A 101 2.90 -12.29 3.03
N VAL A 102 3.12 -12.52 1.74
CA VAL A 102 4.01 -13.61 1.27
C VAL A 102 5.46 -13.36 1.67
N GLY A 103 5.98 -12.13 1.50
CA GLY A 103 7.35 -11.79 1.90
C GLY A 103 7.56 -11.97 3.41
N LEU A 104 6.63 -11.47 4.22
CA LEU A 104 6.65 -11.68 5.67
C LEU A 104 6.57 -13.18 6.04
N GLY A 105 5.73 -13.95 5.36
CA GLY A 105 5.63 -15.41 5.55
C GLY A 105 6.90 -16.18 5.19
N ARG A 106 7.76 -15.60 4.33
CA ARG A 106 9.09 -16.13 3.98
C ARG A 106 10.20 -15.70 4.95
N GLY A 107 9.88 -14.86 5.94
CA GLY A 107 10.84 -14.34 6.91
C GLY A 107 11.60 -13.09 6.45
N GLU A 108 11.12 -12.41 5.41
CA GLU A 108 11.68 -11.11 5.00
C GLU A 108 11.42 -10.04 6.06
N THR A 109 12.28 -9.02 6.13
CA THR A 109 12.00 -7.86 6.98
C THR A 109 10.81 -7.09 6.42
N LEU A 110 10.13 -6.30 7.28
CA LEU A 110 8.98 -5.53 6.84
C LEU A 110 9.32 -4.55 5.71
N VAL A 111 10.48 -3.90 5.79
CA VAL A 111 10.97 -2.95 4.77
C VAL A 111 11.21 -3.69 3.45
N ASP A 112 11.88 -4.84 3.50
CA ASP A 112 12.20 -5.64 2.30
C ASP A 112 10.92 -6.20 1.65
N ALA A 113 9.99 -6.72 2.45
CA ALA A 113 8.72 -7.26 1.97
C ALA A 113 7.89 -6.17 1.28
N VAL A 114 7.86 -4.95 1.84
CA VAL A 114 7.18 -3.80 1.20
C VAL A 114 7.90 -3.40 -0.09
N ALA A 115 9.23 -3.28 -0.08
CA ALA A 115 10.01 -2.93 -1.27
C ALA A 115 9.77 -3.92 -2.42
N ALA A 116 9.85 -5.22 -2.13
CA ALA A 116 9.61 -6.29 -3.10
C ALA A 116 8.17 -6.29 -3.63
N ALA A 117 7.18 -6.09 -2.75
CA ALA A 117 5.78 -6.00 -3.13
C ALA A 117 5.48 -4.80 -4.04
N ARG A 118 6.07 -3.64 -3.75
CA ARG A 118 5.95 -2.44 -4.61
C ARG A 118 6.56 -2.69 -5.99
N ALA A 119 7.75 -3.28 -6.06
CA ALA A 119 8.39 -3.63 -7.31
C ALA A 119 7.56 -4.63 -8.13
N TYR A 120 6.97 -5.62 -7.46
CA TYR A 120 6.07 -6.59 -8.07
C TYR A 120 4.83 -5.93 -8.70
N VAL A 121 4.15 -5.06 -7.94
CA VAL A 121 2.96 -4.34 -8.42
C VAL A 121 3.31 -3.38 -9.57
N ALA A 122 4.41 -2.64 -9.46
CA ALA A 122 4.87 -1.76 -10.54
C ALA A 122 5.15 -2.54 -11.83
N GLY A 123 5.82 -3.69 -11.72
CA GLY A 123 6.04 -4.61 -12.85
C GLY A 123 4.73 -5.12 -13.44
N ALA A 124 3.77 -5.52 -12.60
CA ALA A 124 2.46 -5.98 -13.04
C ALA A 124 1.65 -4.88 -13.75
N ILE A 125 1.72 -3.63 -13.29
CA ILE A 125 1.07 -2.49 -13.95
C ILE A 125 1.73 -2.21 -15.30
N ALA A 126 3.06 -2.20 -15.36
CA ALA A 126 3.81 -1.91 -16.58
C ALA A 126 3.62 -2.97 -17.68
N HIS A 127 3.44 -4.24 -17.30
CA HIS A 127 3.29 -5.37 -18.22
C HIS A 127 1.85 -5.87 -18.35
N ALA A 128 0.86 -5.14 -17.80
CA ALA A 128 -0.53 -5.55 -17.85
C ALA A 128 -0.97 -5.73 -19.32
N PRO A 129 -1.24 -6.96 -19.78
CA PRO A 129 -1.80 -7.16 -21.11
C PRO A 129 -3.19 -6.51 -21.08
N GLY A 130 -3.46 -5.59 -22.00
CA GLY A 130 -4.70 -4.82 -22.05
C GLY A 130 -5.94 -5.66 -22.38
N PHE A 131 -6.26 -6.66 -21.55
CA PHE A 131 -7.45 -7.48 -21.66
C PHE A 131 -8.67 -6.72 -21.12
N GLY A 132 -9.66 -6.54 -22.00
CA GLY A 132 -11.02 -6.13 -21.66
C GLY A 132 -11.32 -4.66 -21.98
N ALA A 133 -12.37 -4.43 -22.76
CA ALA A 133 -13.02 -3.13 -22.94
C ALA A 133 -13.89 -2.76 -21.70
N GLY A 134 -13.36 -2.97 -20.49
CA GLY A 134 -14.01 -2.74 -19.20
C GLY A 134 -12.99 -2.76 -18.03
N HIS A 135 -13.47 -2.63 -16.78
CA HIS A 135 -12.64 -2.76 -15.57
C HIS A 135 -12.15 -4.20 -15.37
N GLY A 136 -11.14 -4.61 -16.14
CA GLY A 136 -10.53 -5.93 -16.07
C GLY A 136 -9.54 -6.07 -14.90
N PRO A 137 -9.49 -7.24 -14.23
CA PRO A 137 -8.59 -7.49 -13.10
C PRO A 137 -7.13 -7.55 -13.55
N LEU A 138 -6.21 -7.20 -12.63
CA LEU A 138 -4.77 -7.32 -12.84
C LEU A 138 -4.36 -8.77 -13.10
N GLY A 139 -3.42 -8.97 -14.01
CA GLY A 139 -2.83 -10.27 -14.27
C GLY A 139 -1.99 -10.73 -13.07
N HIS A 140 -2.59 -11.49 -12.16
CA HIS A 140 -1.93 -12.11 -10.99
C HIS A 140 -0.86 -13.16 -11.35
N THR A 141 -0.51 -13.31 -12.63
CA THR A 141 0.39 -14.36 -13.16
C THR A 141 1.80 -13.89 -13.45
N TRP A 142 2.18 -12.66 -13.06
CA TRP A 142 3.57 -12.23 -13.21
C TRP A 142 4.46 -12.98 -12.21
N THR A 143 5.58 -13.55 -12.67
CA THR A 143 6.62 -14.15 -11.84
C THR A 143 7.92 -13.42 -12.14
N LEU A 144 8.64 -12.94 -11.12
CA LEU A 144 10.03 -12.53 -11.28
C LEU A 144 10.81 -13.76 -11.77
N ARG A 145 11.27 -13.69 -13.03
CA ARG A 145 12.21 -14.68 -13.56
C ARG A 145 13.60 -14.29 -13.07
N ASP A 146 14.15 -15.08 -12.17
CA ASP A 146 15.60 -15.10 -11.96
C ASP A 146 16.24 -15.62 -13.23
N GLY A 147 17.08 -14.79 -13.84
CA GLY A 147 17.80 -15.10 -15.07
C GLY A 147 19.29 -14.91 -14.88
N GLY A 148 19.98 -16.01 -14.54
CA GLY A 148 21.33 -16.37 -15.01
C GLY A 148 22.51 -15.58 -14.49
#